data_AF-A0A6N9DHE5-F1
#
_entry.id   AF-A0A6N9DHE5-F1
#
_cell.length_a   1.000
_cell.length_b   1.000
_cell.length_c   1.000
_cell.angle_alpha   90.00
_cell.angle_beta   90.00
_cell.angle_gamma   90.00
#
_symmetry.space_group_name_H-M   'P 1'
#
loop_
_entity.id
_entity.type
_entity.pdbx_description
1 polymer ?
#
loop_
_entity_poly.entity_id
_entity_poly.type
_entity_poly.pdbx_seq_one_letter_code
_entity_poly.pdbx_strand_id
1 'polypeptide(L)' 'FTETKSHHKFPVVVPPDNYFVLGDNRDQSNDSRNWGYVPTEDIVGKVWLLYWPWQETSTY' A
#
# COMPACT_ATOMS: atom_id res chain seq x y z
N PHE A 1 -14.33 20.49 8.88
CA PHE A 1 -13.08 20.08 8.21
C PHE A 1 -12.26 19.30 9.21
N THR A 2 -12.42 17.97 9.25
CA THR A 2 -11.67 17.11 10.16
C THR A 2 -10.35 16.71 9.51
N GLU A 3 -9.25 17.22 10.06
CA GLU A 3 -7.88 16.88 9.72
C GLU A 3 -7.56 15.50 10.32
N THR A 4 -7.65 14.42 9.53
CA THR A 4 -7.15 13.11 9.96
C THR A 4 -5.63 13.12 9.88
N LYS A 5 -5.00 13.62 10.95
CA LYS A 5 -3.55 13.54 11.17
C LYS A 5 -3.09 12.10 11.05
N SER A 6 -2.22 11.84 10.08
CA SER A 6 -1.33 10.67 10.04
C SER A 6 -0.81 10.37 11.46
N HIS A 7 -1.11 9.17 11.97
CA HIS A 7 -0.77 8.78 13.34
C HIS A 7 0.70 8.37 13.51
N HIS A 8 1.49 8.30 12.43
CA HIS A 8 2.90 7.91 12.48
C HIS A 8 3.83 9.08 12.14
N LYS A 9 4.68 9.46 13.09
CA LYS A 9 5.75 10.44 12.92
C LYS A 9 6.97 9.73 12.32
N PHE A 10 7.39 10.12 11.12
CA PHE A 10 8.57 9.55 10.45
C PHE A 10 9.87 10.19 10.98
N PRO A 11 10.99 9.44 11.02
CA PRO A 11 11.16 8.05 10.57
C PRO A 11 10.57 7.02 11.54
N VAL A 12 10.11 5.89 11.00
CA VAL A 12 9.60 4.75 11.77
C VAL A 12 10.54 3.55 11.65
N VAL A 13 10.68 2.79 12.74
CA VAL A 13 11.36 1.49 12.74
C VAL A 13 10.29 0.41 12.72
N VAL A 14 10.31 -0.45 11.69
CA VAL A 14 9.34 -1.55 11.56
C VAL A 14 9.73 -2.66 12.54
N PRO A 15 8.81 -3.15 13.38
CA PRO A 15 9.10 -4.24 14.30
C PRO A 15 9.39 -5.55 13.55
N PRO A 16 10.01 -6.55 14.20
CA PRO A 16 10.17 -7.89 13.64
C PRO A 16 8.82 -8.47 13.19
N ASP A 17 8.86 -9.34 12.17
CA ASP A 17 7.71 -10.05 11.60
C ASP A 17 6.57 -9.16 11.09
N ASN A 18 6.86 -7.89 10.81
CA ASN A 18 5.90 -6.92 10.29
C ASN A 18 6.42 -6.22 9.03
N TYR A 19 5.47 -5.69 8.25
CA TYR A 19 5.73 -4.90 7.06
C TYR A 19 5.06 -3.53 7.15
N PHE A 20 5.76 -2.51 6.65
CA PHE A 20 5.18 -1.20 6.38
C PHE A 20 4.95 -1.09 4.88
N VAL A 21 3.68 -1.05 4.46
CA VAL A 21 3.30 -1.06 3.03
C VAL A 21 2.79 0.31 2.58
N LEU A 22 3.08 0.63 1.33
CA LEU A 22 2.66 1.87 0.68
C LEU A 22 2.01 1.53 -0.65
N GLY A 23 0.89 2.18 -0.95
CA GLY A 23 0.33 2.15 -2.31
C GLY A 23 1.11 3.06 -3.25
N ASP A 24 1.09 2.76 -4.54
CA ASP A 24 1.74 3.59 -5.56
C ASP A 24 1.03 4.93 -5.76
N ASN A 25 -0.31 4.95 -5.67
CA ASN A 25 -1.10 6.18 -5.69
C ASN A 25 -1.10 6.85 -4.31
N ARG A 26 0.01 7.52 -3.97
CA ARG A 26 0.32 7.99 -2.62
C ARG A 26 -0.74 8.89 -1.99
N ASP A 27 -1.37 9.76 -2.77
CA ASP A 27 -2.34 10.71 -2.23
C ASP A 27 -3.72 10.09 -1.99
N GLN A 28 -4.00 8.95 -2.61
CA GLN A 28 -5.29 8.26 -2.55
C GLN A 28 -5.21 6.87 -1.90
N SER A 29 -4.04 6.46 -1.45
CA SER A 29 -3.86 5.16 -0.81
C SER A 29 -4.13 5.25 0.69
N ASN A 30 -5.06 4.42 1.16
CA ASN A 30 -5.22 4.13 2.57
C ASN A 30 -4.29 2.96 2.93
N ASP A 31 -3.06 3.26 3.34
CA ASP A 31 -2.00 2.28 3.60
C ASP A 31 -1.41 2.41 5.01
N SER A 32 -0.23 1.84 5.28
CA SER A 32 0.36 1.79 6.61
C SER A 32 0.56 3.16 7.27
N ARG A 33 0.55 4.26 6.50
CA ARG A 33 0.53 5.63 7.05
C ARG A 33 -0.71 5.90 7.91
N ASN A 34 -1.83 5.27 7.58
CA ASN A 34 -3.13 5.47 8.20
C ASN A 34 -3.46 4.39 9.23
N TRP A 35 -3.21 3.11 8.91
CA TRP A 35 -3.65 1.97 9.74
C TRP A 35 -2.53 1.12 10.37
N GLY A 36 -1.25 1.45 10.14
CA GLY A 36 -0.12 0.79 10.80
C GLY A 36 0.48 -0.39 10.04
N TYR A 37 1.12 -1.33 10.75
CA TYR A 37 1.90 -2.41 10.14
C TYR A 37 1.05 -3.64 9.77
N VAL A 38 1.55 -4.44 8.82
CA VAL A 38 0.98 -5.74 8.42
C VAL A 38 1.83 -6.87 9.00
N PRO A 39 1.26 -7.76 9.82
CA PRO A 39 1.93 -9.00 10.23
C PRO A 39 2.31 -9.86 9.02
N THR A 40 3.45 -10.53 9.08
CA THR A 40 3.94 -11.38 7.97
C THR A 40 2.97 -12.51 7.63
N GLU A 41 2.24 -13.02 8.62
CA GLU A 41 1.23 -14.08 8.48
C GLU A 41 0.01 -13.66 7.62
N ASP A 42 -0.28 -12.36 7.55
CA ASP A 42 -1.39 -11.82 6.73
C ASP A 42 -1.01 -11.67 5.25
N ILE A 43 0.26 -11.92 4.89
CA ILE A 43 0.74 -11.82 3.51
C ILE A 43 0.53 -13.15 2.78
N VAL A 44 -0.44 -13.16 1.86
CA VAL A 44 -0.75 -14.33 1.02
C VAL A 44 0.36 -14.63 0.01
N GLY A 45 0.98 -13.60 -0.60
CA GLY A 45 2.01 -13.79 -1.61
C GLY A 45 2.44 -12.52 -2.32
N LYS A 46 3.34 -12.67 -3.31
CA LYS A 46 3.85 -11.58 -4.15
C LYS A 46 3.14 -11.58 -5.50
N VAL A 47 2.77 -10.39 -5.97
CA VAL A 47 2.22 -10.20 -7.32
C VAL A 47 3.38 -10.18 -8.31
N TRP A 48 3.39 -11.09 -9.29
CA TRP A 48 4.46 -11.22 -10.29
C TRP A 48 4.04 -10.85 -11.71
N LEU A 49 2.77 -11.05 -12.05
CA LEU A 49 2.26 -10.88 -13.40
C LEU A 49 0.84 -10.31 -13.34
N LEU A 50 0.56 -9.36 -14.25
CA LEU A 50 -0.77 -8.86 -14.52
C LEU A 50 -1.27 -9.55 -15.79
N TYR A 51 -2.32 -10.37 -15.69
CA TYR A 51 -2.85 -11.14 -16.82
C TYR A 51 -3.83 -10.36 -17.73
N TRP A 52 -4.45 -9.30 -17.21
CA TRP A 52 -5.50 -8.51 -17.88
C TRP A 52 -5.35 -7.01 -17.52
N PRO A 53 -5.67 -6.04 -18.39
CA PRO A 53 -6.33 -6.15 -19.69
C PRO A 53 -5.36 -6.27 -20.87
N TRP A 54 -5.76 -7.04 -21.87
CA TRP A 54 -5.19 -6.91 -23.21
C TRP A 54 -5.51 -5.51 -23.71
N GLN A 55 -4.52 -4.85 -24.32
CA GLN A 55 -4.63 -3.47 -24.80
C GLN A 55 -5.90 -3.30 -25.63
N GLU A 56 -6.83 -2.44 -25.20
CA GLU A 56 -7.78 -1.85 -26.12
C GLU A 56 -6.96 -1.00 -27.07
N THR A 57 -6.80 -1.46 -28.31
CA THR A 57 -6.26 -0.63 -29.38
C THR A 57 -7.27 0.51 -29.59
N SER A 58 -6.99 1.68 -29.02
CA SER A 58 -7.69 2.90 -29.37
C SER A 58 -7.33 3.23 -30.81
N THR A 59 -8.18 2.79 -31.75
CA THR A 59 -8.14 3.28 -33.12
C THR A 59 -8.50 4.76 -33.07
N TYR A 60 -7.58 5.62 -33.50
CA TYR A 60 -7.81 7.05 -33.72
C TYR A 60 -8.97 7.30 -34.69
#